data_AF-A0A386AZ89-F1
#
_entry.id   AF-A0A386AZ89-F1
#
_cell.length_a   1.000
_cell.length_b   1.000
_cell.length_c   1.000
_cell.angle_alpha   90.00
_cell.angle_beta   90.00
_cell.angle_gamma   90.00
#
_symmetry.space_group_name_H-M   'P 1'
#
loop_
_entity.id
_entity.type
_entity.pdbx_description
1 polymer ?
#
loop_
_entity_poly.entity_id
_entity_poly.type
_entity_poly.pdbx_seq_one_letter_code
_entity_poly.pdbx_strand_id
1 'polypeptide(L)'
;MKKNIKLTNEEIAYIAGLLDGDSCLLAQLVRRKKSHSGFQLRLSLCFYQKTNRYWFLLWLKKKLQYGILKKKNGIFEYCIVNCIQVKKILQLVYNKLRIKHKLCKLILTIIENFQKVKTNHDLIQIAKKVDQIANWNGLKNSKKNVLIIEQFLNSP
;
A
#
# COMPACT_ATOMS: atom_id res chain seq x y z
N MET A 1 -16.74 -5.66 -12.91
CA MET A 1 -17.09 -6.90 -12.17
C MET A 1 -16.64 -6.79 -10.71
N LYS A 2 -17.54 -6.99 -9.75
CA LYS A 2 -17.17 -7.06 -8.31
C LYS A 2 -16.42 -8.37 -8.07
N LYS A 3 -15.09 -8.32 -7.93
CA LYS A 3 -14.30 -9.48 -7.52
C LYS A 3 -14.48 -9.70 -6.01
N ASN A 4 -14.82 -10.93 -5.62
CA ASN A 4 -14.95 -11.32 -4.22
C ASN A 4 -13.77 -12.23 -3.84
N ILE A 5 -12.98 -11.82 -2.85
CA ILE A 5 -11.86 -12.63 -2.35
C ILE A 5 -12.46 -13.73 -1.47
N LYS A 6 -12.20 -15.00 -1.80
CA LYS A 6 -12.57 -16.14 -0.98
C LYS A 6 -11.28 -16.82 -0.51
N LEU A 7 -10.99 -16.73 0.77
CA LEU A 7 -9.83 -17.34 1.42
C LEU A 7 -10.28 -18.14 2.63
N THR A 8 -9.62 -19.26 2.90
CA THR A 8 -9.77 -19.95 4.19
C THR A 8 -9.02 -19.20 5.29
N ASN A 9 -9.28 -19.54 6.56
CA ASN A 9 -8.54 -18.96 7.69
C ASN A 9 -7.04 -19.27 7.62
N GLU A 10 -6.68 -20.46 7.14
CA GLU A 10 -5.28 -20.88 6.94
C GLU A 10 -4.61 -20.05 5.85
N GLU A 11 -5.31 -19.81 4.73
CA GLU A 11 -4.78 -18.97 3.64
C GLU A 11 -4.61 -17.52 4.09
N ILE A 12 -5.53 -16.99 4.91
CA ILE A 12 -5.38 -15.65 5.51
C ILE A 12 -4.14 -15.60 6.40
N ALA A 13 -3.96 -16.60 7.28
CA ALA A 13 -2.81 -16.66 8.17
C ALA A 13 -1.48 -16.80 7.39
N TYR A 14 -1.47 -17.64 6.36
CA TYR A 14 -0.32 -17.85 5.49
C TYR A 14 0.06 -16.57 4.72
N ILE A 15 -0.92 -15.89 4.12
CA ILE A 15 -0.70 -14.62 3.42
C ILE A 15 -0.26 -13.52 4.39
N ALA A 16 -0.79 -13.51 5.62
CA ALA A 16 -0.33 -12.57 6.66
C ALA A 16 1.15 -12.80 7.01
N GLY A 17 1.57 -14.05 7.19
CA GLY A 17 2.97 -14.40 7.43
C GLY A 17 3.88 -14.00 6.26
N LEU A 18 3.43 -14.24 5.02
CA LEU A 18 4.14 -13.78 3.83
C LEU A 18 4.23 -12.24 3.78
N LEU A 19 3.15 -11.55 4.13
CA LEU A 19 3.12 -10.09 4.17
C LEU A 19 4.13 -9.56 5.18
N ASP A 20 4.25 -10.17 6.35
CA ASP A 20 5.25 -9.81 7.35
C ASP A 20 6.69 -10.05 6.90
N GLY A 21 6.94 -11.16 6.22
CA GLY A 21 8.29 -11.60 5.84
C GLY A 21 8.84 -10.99 4.54
N ASP A 22 8.14 -11.21 3.42
CA ASP A 22 8.67 -10.95 2.07
C ASP A 22 7.70 -10.12 1.23
N SER A 23 7.27 -9.00 1.82
CA SER A 23 6.43 -8.03 1.13
C SER A 23 6.76 -6.58 1.45
N CYS A 24 6.37 -5.71 0.53
CA CYS A 24 6.48 -4.28 0.63
C CYS A 24 5.09 -3.64 0.61
N LEU A 25 4.79 -2.85 1.63
CA LEU A 25 3.54 -2.11 1.76
C LEU A 25 3.83 -0.62 1.82
N LEU A 26 3.47 0.10 0.76
CA LEU A 26 3.81 1.51 0.57
C LEU A 26 2.55 2.39 0.53
N ALA A 27 2.70 3.60 1.09
CA ALA A 27 1.76 4.69 0.94
C ALA A 27 2.48 5.89 0.33
N GLN A 28 1.80 6.61 -0.58
CA GLN A 28 2.33 7.78 -1.26
C GLN A 28 1.20 8.78 -1.53
N LEU A 29 1.51 10.08 -1.51
CA LEU A 29 0.63 11.12 -2.02
C LEU A 29 1.12 11.52 -3.42
N VAL A 30 0.32 11.24 -4.44
CA VAL A 30 0.66 11.53 -5.83
C VAL A 30 -0.19 12.68 -6.35
N ARG A 31 0.43 13.65 -7.03
CA ARG A 31 -0.27 14.82 -7.58
C ARG A 31 -1.32 14.37 -8.59
N ARG A 32 -2.54 14.89 -8.48
CA ARG A 32 -3.65 14.59 -9.39
C ARG A 32 -4.54 15.82 -9.55
N LYS A 33 -4.43 16.47 -10.73
CA LYS A 33 -5.13 17.72 -11.05
C LYS A 33 -6.64 17.67 -10.79
N LYS A 34 -7.29 16.52 -11.02
CA LYS A 34 -8.75 16.34 -10.87
C LYS A 34 -9.22 16.01 -9.44
N SER A 35 -8.32 15.95 -8.46
CA SER A 35 -8.69 15.64 -7.07
C SER A 35 -8.94 16.93 -6.29
N HIS A 36 -9.92 16.92 -5.38
CA HIS A 36 -10.29 18.10 -4.58
C HIS A 36 -9.11 18.68 -3.79
N SER A 37 -8.24 17.83 -3.25
CA SER A 37 -7.04 18.23 -2.52
C SER A 37 -5.81 18.45 -3.41
N GLY A 38 -5.92 18.28 -4.73
CA GLY A 38 -4.77 18.27 -5.66
C GLY A 38 -3.89 17.02 -5.58
N PHE A 39 -4.13 16.12 -4.63
CA PHE A 39 -3.40 14.88 -4.40
C PHE A 39 -4.32 13.65 -4.31
N GLN A 40 -3.76 12.49 -4.65
CA GLN A 40 -4.37 11.19 -4.47
C GLN A 40 -3.51 10.33 -3.55
N LEU A 41 -4.13 9.66 -2.59
CA LEU A 41 -3.51 8.58 -1.84
C LEU A 41 -3.33 7.34 -2.73
N ARG A 42 -2.07 6.97 -2.99
CA ARG A 42 -1.68 5.73 -3.66
C ARG A 42 -1.16 4.75 -2.63
N LEU A 43 -1.72 3.54 -2.63
CA LEU A 43 -1.23 2.41 -1.85
C LEU A 43 -0.73 1.32 -2.79
N SER A 44 0.38 0.71 -2.43
CA SER A 44 0.97 -0.43 -3.15
C SER A 44 1.27 -1.55 -2.16
N LEU A 45 0.74 -2.73 -2.42
CA LEU A 45 1.14 -3.98 -1.75
C LEU A 45 1.84 -4.85 -2.78
N CYS A 46 3.12 -5.16 -2.55
CA CYS A 46 3.96 -5.89 -3.49
C CYS A 46 4.64 -7.08 -2.83
N PHE A 47 4.66 -8.21 -3.53
CA PHE A 47 5.36 -9.44 -3.16
C PHE A 47 6.42 -9.75 -4.21
N TYR A 48 7.56 -10.27 -3.76
CA TYR A 48 8.70 -10.53 -4.62
C TYR A 48 9.04 -12.01 -4.62
N GLN A 49 9.51 -12.53 -5.75
CA GLN A 49 10.01 -13.90 -5.81
C GLN A 49 11.00 -14.10 -6.96
N LYS A 50 11.99 -14.96 -6.76
CA LYS A 50 12.89 -15.40 -7.84
C LYS A 50 12.09 -16.06 -8.97
N THR A 51 12.58 -15.92 -10.20
CA THR A 51 11.90 -16.43 -11.42
C THR A 51 11.51 -17.91 -11.33
N ASN A 52 12.37 -18.76 -10.75
CA ASN A 52 12.10 -20.20 -10.60
C ASN A 52 10.91 -20.53 -9.69
N ARG A 53 10.43 -19.57 -8.87
CA ARG A 53 9.28 -19.71 -7.98
C ARG A 53 8.13 -18.77 -8.36
N TYR A 54 8.09 -18.28 -9.60
CA TYR A 54 7.03 -17.40 -10.11
C TYR A 54 5.62 -17.99 -9.99
N TRP A 55 5.47 -19.31 -10.09
CA TRP A 55 4.20 -20.02 -9.92
C TRP A 55 3.50 -19.66 -8.60
N PHE A 56 4.26 -19.33 -7.55
CA PHE A 56 3.72 -18.91 -6.27
C PHE A 56 3.01 -17.55 -6.36
N LEU A 57 3.58 -16.60 -7.11
CA LEU A 57 2.95 -15.30 -7.33
C LEU A 57 1.69 -15.40 -8.21
N LEU A 58 1.64 -16.39 -9.12
CA LEU A 58 0.42 -16.73 -9.86
C LEU A 58 -0.68 -17.25 -8.91
N TRP A 59 -0.34 -18.15 -7.99
CA TRP A 59 -1.28 -18.62 -6.96
C TRP A 59 -1.79 -17.44 -6.13
N LEU A 60 -0.90 -16.56 -5.66
CA LEU A 60 -1.28 -15.40 -4.85
C LEU A 60 -2.19 -14.44 -5.63
N LYS A 61 -1.91 -14.20 -6.91
CA LYS A 61 -2.77 -13.40 -7.80
C LYS A 61 -4.14 -14.05 -8.01
N LYS A 62 -4.20 -15.38 -8.14
CA LYS A 62 -5.47 -16.12 -8.22
C LYS A 62 -6.25 -16.04 -6.91
N LYS A 63 -5.59 -15.99 -5.76
CA LYS A 63 -6.23 -15.88 -4.44
C LYS A 63 -6.73 -14.47 -4.15
N LEU A 64 -5.88 -13.47 -4.35
CA LEU A 64 -6.18 -12.06 -4.06
C LEU A 64 -6.95 -11.35 -5.19
N GLN A 65 -7.02 -11.94 -6.38
CA GLN A 65 -7.86 -11.52 -7.51
C GLN A 65 -7.52 -10.14 -8.13
N TYR A 66 -6.59 -9.37 -7.54
CA TYR A 66 -6.21 -8.03 -7.97
C TYR A 66 -4.77 -7.98 -8.49
N GLY A 67 -4.30 -6.78 -8.84
CA GLY A 67 -2.89 -6.51 -9.14
C GLY A 67 -2.37 -7.05 -10.47
N ILE A 68 -1.08 -6.84 -10.68
CA ILE A 68 -0.35 -7.16 -11.92
C ILE A 68 0.97 -7.84 -11.54
N LEU A 69 1.41 -8.78 -12.39
CA LEU A 69 2.72 -9.42 -12.29
C LEU A 69 3.69 -8.76 -13.27
N LYS A 70 4.92 -8.52 -12.83
CA LYS A 70 5.99 -7.95 -13.64
C LYS A 70 7.29 -8.69 -13.38
N LYS A 71 8.15 -8.80 -14.39
CA LYS A 71 9.51 -9.33 -14.24
C LYS A 71 10.50 -8.17 -14.33
N LYS A 72 11.47 -8.13 -13.41
CA LYS A 72 12.60 -7.18 -13.43
C LYS A 72 13.84 -7.87 -12.89
N ASN A 73 14.94 -7.82 -13.65
CA ASN A 73 16.27 -8.30 -13.24
C ASN A 73 16.25 -9.72 -12.61
N GLY A 74 15.56 -10.68 -13.23
CA GLY A 74 15.49 -12.06 -12.74
C GLY A 74 14.53 -12.31 -11.56
N ILE A 75 13.86 -11.27 -11.07
CA ILE A 75 12.86 -11.34 -9.99
C ILE A 75 11.49 -11.01 -10.57
N PHE A 76 10.46 -11.74 -10.15
CA PHE A 76 9.08 -11.36 -10.40
C PHE A 76 8.52 -10.60 -9.20
N GLU A 77 7.69 -9.62 -9.51
CA GLU A 77 6.98 -8.78 -8.57
C GLU A 77 5.48 -8.91 -8.84
N TYR A 78 4.71 -9.19 -7.79
CA TYR A 78 3.26 -9.11 -7.79
C TYR A 78 2.81 -7.88 -7.02
N CYS A 79 2.28 -6.87 -7.71
CA CYS A 79 1.83 -5.63 -7.07
C CYS A 79 0.35 -5.35 -7.25
N ILE A 80 -0.27 -4.90 -6.17
CA ILE A 80 -1.63 -4.38 -6.13
C ILE A 80 -1.53 -2.89 -5.82
N VAL A 81 -1.78 -2.03 -6.83
CA VAL A 81 -1.63 -0.57 -6.73
C VAL A 81 -3.00 0.09 -6.83
N ASN A 82 -3.77 0.02 -5.75
CA ASN A 82 -5.09 0.65 -5.65
C ASN A 82 -5.54 0.72 -4.17
N CYS A 83 -5.93 1.91 -3.71
CA CYS A 83 -6.31 2.14 -2.31
C CYS A 83 -7.44 1.21 -1.82
N ILE A 84 -8.51 1.05 -2.61
CA ILE A 84 -9.68 0.25 -2.25
C ILE A 84 -9.31 -1.25 -2.18
N GLN A 85 -8.54 -1.74 -3.15
CA GLN A 85 -8.15 -3.15 -3.21
C GLN A 85 -7.17 -3.50 -2.08
N VAL A 86 -6.19 -2.63 -1.84
CA VAL A 86 -5.24 -2.81 -0.73
C VAL A 86 -5.95 -2.76 0.61
N LYS A 87 -6.86 -1.79 0.84
CA LYS A 87 -7.67 -1.72 2.08
C LYS A 87 -8.37 -3.04 2.38
N LYS A 88 -9.05 -3.63 1.39
CA LYS A 88 -9.75 -4.91 1.55
C LYS A 88 -8.82 -6.02 1.98
N ILE A 89 -7.65 -6.14 1.35
CA ILE A 89 -6.67 -7.18 1.68
C ILE A 89 -6.11 -6.97 3.09
N LEU A 90 -5.75 -5.74 3.43
CA LEU A 90 -5.24 -5.40 4.76
C LEU A 90 -6.25 -5.72 5.85
N GLN A 91 -7.54 -5.42 5.64
CA GLN A 91 -8.60 -5.76 6.58
C GLN A 91 -8.75 -7.28 6.77
N LEU A 92 -8.59 -8.09 5.72
CA LEU A 92 -8.66 -9.55 5.82
C LEU A 92 -7.52 -10.14 6.67
N VAL A 93 -6.29 -9.64 6.48
CA VAL A 93 -5.11 -10.19 7.16
C VAL A 93 -4.79 -9.51 8.49
N TYR A 94 -5.43 -8.38 8.81
CA TYR A 94 -5.09 -7.50 9.93
C TYR A 94 -4.83 -8.24 11.24
N ASN A 95 -5.79 -9.08 11.66
CA ASN A 95 -5.73 -9.81 12.94
C ASN A 95 -4.69 -10.95 12.97
N LYS A 96 -4.03 -11.25 11.85
CA LYS A 96 -3.01 -12.31 11.75
C LYS A 96 -1.60 -11.75 11.54
N LEU A 97 -1.46 -10.44 11.31
CA LEU A 97 -0.16 -9.79 11.20
C LEU A 97 0.53 -9.70 12.57
N ARG A 98 1.86 -9.84 12.57
CA ARG A 98 2.73 -9.66 13.73
C ARG A 98 3.66 -8.48 13.53
N ILE A 99 4.53 -8.55 12.52
CA ILE A 99 5.59 -7.56 12.29
C ILE A 99 5.00 -6.26 11.74
N LYS A 100 4.20 -6.34 10.68
CA LYS A 100 3.63 -5.17 9.99
C LYS A 100 2.26 -4.78 10.55
N HIS A 101 1.85 -5.29 11.72
CA HIS A 101 0.56 -4.98 12.34
C HIS A 101 0.40 -3.47 12.59
N LYS A 102 1.41 -2.81 13.19
CA LYS A 102 1.40 -1.35 13.44
C LYS A 102 1.37 -0.55 12.12
N LEU A 103 2.15 -0.97 11.13
CA LEU A 103 2.18 -0.38 9.80
C LEU A 103 0.80 -0.45 9.13
N CYS A 104 0.16 -1.62 9.18
CA CYS A 104 -1.18 -1.86 8.65
C CYS A 104 -2.22 -0.99 9.34
N LYS A 105 -2.19 -0.90 10.68
CA LYS A 105 -3.07 -0.02 11.46
C LYS A 105 -2.95 1.44 11.00
N LEU A 106 -1.71 1.95 10.88
CA LEU A 106 -1.46 3.32 10.44
C LEU A 106 -2.01 3.58 9.03
N ILE A 107 -1.84 2.63 8.10
CA ILE A 107 -2.39 2.74 6.73
C ILE A 107 -3.91 2.79 6.73
N LEU A 108 -4.57 1.91 7.48
CA LEU A 108 -6.03 1.91 7.58
C LEU A 108 -6.54 3.24 8.15
N THR A 109 -5.89 3.76 9.18
CA THR A 109 -6.18 5.10 9.73
C THR A 109 -5.93 6.23 8.72
N ILE A 110 -4.88 6.15 7.90
CA ILE A 110 -4.64 7.15 6.84
C ILE A 110 -5.74 7.10 5.79
N ILE A 111 -6.19 5.93 5.36
CA ILE A 111 -7.25 5.81 4.35
C ILE A 111 -8.53 6.50 4.83
N GLU A 112 -8.91 6.27 6.09
CA GLU A 112 -10.12 6.86 6.68
C GLU A 112 -10.00 8.37 6.87
N ASN A 113 -8.87 8.85 7.35
CA ASN A 113 -8.65 10.27 7.54
C ASN A 113 -8.52 11.02 6.20
N PHE A 114 -7.91 10.40 5.18
CA PHE A 114 -7.76 11.00 3.87
C PHE A 114 -9.11 11.30 3.19
N GLN A 115 -10.13 10.47 3.43
CA GLN A 115 -11.49 10.71 2.94
C GLN A 115 -12.15 11.96 3.56
N LYS A 116 -11.64 12.42 4.71
CA LYS A 116 -12.18 13.54 5.48
C LYS A 116 -11.37 14.84 5.32
N VAL A 117 -10.31 14.82 4.50
CA VAL A 117 -9.46 15.98 4.26
C VAL A 117 -10.28 17.10 3.63
N LYS A 118 -10.32 18.26 4.29
CA LYS A 118 -10.97 19.48 3.81
C LYS A 118 -10.00 20.64 3.68
N THR A 119 -8.94 20.65 4.48
CA THR A 119 -7.99 21.75 4.56
C THR A 119 -6.58 21.32 4.15
N ASN A 120 -5.75 22.30 3.81
CA ASN A 120 -4.32 22.09 3.57
C ASN A 120 -3.61 21.54 4.81
N HIS A 121 -4.01 21.98 6.00
CA HIS A 121 -3.47 21.47 7.25
C HIS A 121 -3.75 19.96 7.40
N ASP A 122 -4.98 19.51 7.12
CA ASP A 122 -5.32 18.08 7.16
C ASP A 122 -4.44 17.26 6.20
N LEU A 123 -4.22 17.80 4.99
CA LEU A 123 -3.39 17.16 3.98
C LEU A 123 -1.92 17.02 4.45
N ILE A 124 -1.36 18.04 5.08
CA ILE A 124 -0.02 18.00 5.68
C ILE A 124 0.06 16.96 6.80
N GLN A 125 -0.97 16.86 7.65
CA GLN A 125 -1.02 15.85 8.71
C GLN A 125 -1.07 14.42 8.13
N ILE A 126 -1.79 14.20 7.03
CA ILE A 126 -1.75 12.93 6.31
C ILE A 126 -0.34 12.70 5.74
N ALA A 127 0.28 13.70 5.13
CA ALA A 127 1.61 13.59 4.54
C ALA A 127 2.66 13.15 5.57
N LYS A 128 2.62 13.72 6.79
CA LYS A 128 3.49 13.30 7.90
C LYS A 128 3.34 11.81 8.24
N LYS A 129 2.11 11.30 8.29
CA LYS A 129 1.85 9.87 8.53
C LYS A 129 2.31 8.99 7.37
N VAL A 130 2.20 9.47 6.12
CA VAL A 130 2.72 8.77 4.94
C VAL A 130 4.26 8.71 4.96
N ASP A 131 4.92 9.79 5.36
CA ASP A 131 6.37 9.82 5.52
C ASP A 131 6.84 8.90 6.67
N GLN A 132 6.05 8.80 7.75
CA GLN A 132 6.29 7.83 8.82
C GLN A 132 6.26 6.37 8.32
N ILE A 133 5.34 6.02 7.42
CA ILE A 133 5.29 4.70 6.76
C ILE A 133 6.56 4.44 5.96
N ALA A 134 7.05 5.44 5.22
CA ALA A 134 8.29 5.30 4.44
C ALA A 134 9.49 5.03 5.36
N ASN A 135 9.58 5.74 6.49
CA ASN A 135 10.63 5.54 7.49
C ASN A 135 10.57 4.15 8.12
N TRP A 136 9.38 3.66 8.49
CA TRP A 136 9.22 2.31 9.07
C TRP A 136 9.57 1.19 8.08
N ASN A 137 9.41 1.42 6.78
CA ASN A 137 9.86 0.51 5.74
C ASN A 137 11.35 0.62 5.40
N GLY A 138 12.10 1.54 6.03
CA GLY A 138 13.54 1.72 5.78
C GLY A 138 13.86 2.28 4.39
N LEU A 139 12.96 3.05 3.79
CA LEU A 139 13.15 3.59 2.44
C LEU A 139 14.20 4.71 2.44
N LYS A 140 15.42 4.40 1.98
CA LYS A 140 16.55 5.35 2.00
C LYS A 140 16.39 6.55 1.05
N ASN A 141 15.60 6.42 -0.03
CA ASN A 141 15.50 7.42 -1.11
C ASN A 141 14.08 7.94 -1.36
N SER A 142 13.17 7.84 -0.38
CA SER A 142 11.80 8.35 -0.56
C SER A 142 11.79 9.88 -0.51
N LYS A 143 11.31 10.53 -1.58
CA LYS A 143 10.96 11.96 -1.52
C LYS A 143 9.90 12.17 -0.44
N LYS A 144 10.13 13.13 0.46
CA LYS A 144 9.20 13.44 1.56
C LYS A 144 7.91 14.04 1.00
N ASN A 145 6.78 13.44 1.31
CA ASN A 145 5.46 13.89 0.85
C ASN A 145 5.12 15.26 1.44
N VAL A 146 5.54 15.55 2.67
CA VAL A 146 5.35 16.86 3.30
C VAL A 146 5.99 17.97 2.46
N LEU A 147 7.26 17.82 2.07
CA LEU A 147 7.98 18.81 1.27
C LEU A 147 7.32 19.04 -0.11
N ILE A 148 6.84 17.97 -0.74
CA ILE A 148 6.16 18.05 -2.04
C ILE A 148 4.85 18.84 -1.91
N ILE A 149 4.12 18.65 -0.82
CA ILE A 149 2.85 19.35 -0.56
C ILE A 149 3.12 20.81 -0.24
N GLU A 150 4.08 21.11 0.64
CA GLU A 150 4.47 22.49 0.97
C GLU A 150 4.90 23.27 -0.27
N GLN A 151 5.73 22.66 -1.14
CA GLN A 151 6.11 23.27 -2.42
C GLN A 151 4.91 23.53 -3.33
N PHE A 152 3.94 22.61 -3.39
CA PHE A 152 2.72 22.79 -4.18
C PHE A 152 1.84 23.92 -3.65
N LEU A 153 1.70 24.02 -2.32
CA LEU A 153 0.89 25.06 -1.68
C LEU A 153 1.52 26.46 -1.79
N ASN A 154 2.85 26.52 -1.85
CA ASN A 154 3.61 27.78 -2.00
C ASN A 154 3.89 28.14 -3.46
N SER A 155 3.48 27.30 -4.43
CA SER A 155 3.59 27.64 -5.85
C SER A 155 2.42 28.57 -6.23
N PRO A 156 2.70 29.73 -6.84
CA PRO A 156 1.68 30.70 -7.23
C PRO A 156 0.69 30.17 -8.28
#